data_AF-A0A2N2IJV5-F1
#
_entry.id   AF-A0A2N2IJV5-F1
#
_cell.length_a   1.000
_cell.length_b   1.000
_cell.length_c   1.000
_cell.angle_alpha   90.00
_cell.angle_beta   90.00
_cell.angle_gamma   90.00
#
_symmetry.space_group_name_H-M   'P 1'
#
loop_
_entity.id
_entity.type
_entity.pdbx_description
1 polymer ?
#
loop_
_entity_poly.entity_id
_entity_poly.type
_entity_poly.pdbx_seq_one_letter_code
_entity_poly.pdbx_strand_id
1 'polypeptide(L)'
;LEAFVLLDQDRVLLCRRRAKGLFGGLWEPPMSDAGREGVRMMEDLVGRKGHRVKDKVVHVLTHRVLEVRVTRWLVERNRVPDGVPFSEVYEQARWVGDDERRTLGMSSLAGKVLTHAGMKWNDETT
;
A
#
# COMPACT_ATOMS: atom_id res chain seq x y z
N LEU A 1 9.45 -5.79 5.92
CA LEU A 1 8.33 -4.99 5.42
C LEU A 1 7.28 -5.81 4.68
N GLU A 2 6.03 -5.54 5.00
CA GLU A 2 4.82 -6.08 4.39
C GLU A 2 3.99 -4.91 3.87
N ALA A 3 3.53 -4.96 2.62
CA ALA A 3 2.60 -3.99 2.05
C ALA A 3 1.22 -4.61 1.89
N PHE A 4 0.20 -3.89 2.34
CA PHE A 4 -1.19 -4.32 2.32
C PHE A 4 -1.95 -3.57 1.23
N VAL A 5 -2.35 -4.28 0.17
CA VAL A 5 -3.04 -3.69 -0.97
C VAL A 5 -4.52 -4.07 -0.93
N LEU A 6 -5.37 -3.12 -0.56
CA LEU A 6 -6.82 -3.30 -0.54
C LEU A 6 -7.38 -2.71 -1.82
N LEU A 7 -8.06 -3.53 -2.60
CA LEU A 7 -8.66 -3.18 -3.88
C LEU A 7 -10.18 -3.22 -3.75
N ASP A 8 -10.84 -2.16 -4.20
CA ASP A 8 -12.29 -2.07 -4.29
C ASP A 8 -12.65 -1.58 -5.69
N GLN A 9 -13.14 -2.50 -6.53
CA GLN A 9 -13.27 -2.27 -7.98
C GLN A 9 -11.94 -1.74 -8.57
N ASP A 10 -11.94 -0.53 -9.14
CA ASP A 10 -10.76 0.13 -9.72
C ASP A 10 -10.02 1.06 -8.74
N ARG A 11 -10.45 1.08 -7.47
CA ARG A 11 -9.87 1.90 -6.40
C ARG A 11 -8.93 1.08 -5.54
N VAL A 12 -7.93 1.76 -4.97
CA VAL A 12 -7.02 1.19 -3.99
C VAL A 12 -6.98 2.06 -2.74
N LEU A 13 -6.90 1.43 -1.57
CA LEU A 13 -6.69 2.16 -0.33
C LEU A 13 -5.24 2.66 -0.28
N LEU A 14 -5.06 3.97 -0.28
CA LEU A 14 -3.76 4.60 -0.05
C LEU A 14 -3.77 5.39 1.25
N CYS A 15 -2.60 5.43 1.89
CA CYS A 15 -2.35 6.19 3.10
C CYS A 15 -1.30 7.26 2.82
N ARG A 16 -1.51 8.47 3.36
CA ARG A 16 -0.52 9.55 3.29
C ARG A 16 0.42 9.42 4.49
N ARG A 17 1.72 9.24 4.23
CA ARG A 17 2.72 9.22 5.29
C ARG A 17 2.79 10.59 5.96
N ARG A 18 2.92 10.61 7.29
CA ARG A 18 3.23 11.84 8.04
C ARG A 18 4.47 12.51 7.42
N ALA A 19 4.51 13.84 7.42
CA ALA A 19 5.52 14.62 6.68
C ALA A 19 6.99 14.36 7.08
N LYS A 20 7.24 13.76 8.24
CA LYS A 20 8.60 13.48 8.74
C LYS A 20 9.09 12.10 8.31
N GLY A 21 10.34 12.01 7.86
CA GLY A 21 11.05 10.77 7.56
C GLY A 21 10.97 10.35 6.09
N LEU A 22 11.39 9.11 5.82
CA LEU A 22 11.43 8.56 4.46
C LEU A 22 10.02 8.56 3.83
N PHE A 23 9.94 9.04 2.59
CA PHE A 23 8.70 9.19 1.81
C PHE A 23 7.64 10.08 2.48
N GLY A 24 8.04 10.96 3.41
CA GLY A 24 7.12 11.84 4.13
C GLY A 24 6.24 12.66 3.18
N GLY A 25 4.94 12.71 3.47
CA GLY A 25 3.95 13.45 2.67
C GLY A 25 3.50 12.76 1.39
N LEU A 26 4.15 11.66 0.98
CA LEU A 26 3.74 10.84 -0.17
C LEU A 26 2.62 9.87 0.19
N TRP A 27 1.88 9.47 -0.83
CA TRP A 27 0.85 8.43 -0.76
C TRP A 27 1.44 7.06 -1.10
N GLU A 28 1.03 6.04 -0.36
CA GLU A 28 1.45 4.66 -0.57
C GLU A 28 0.40 3.66 -0.04
N PRO A 29 0.45 2.39 -0.47
CA PRO A 29 -0.25 1.33 0.25
C PRO A 29 0.23 1.29 1.71
N PRO A 30 -0.65 1.02 2.70
CA PRO A 30 -0.22 0.86 4.07
C PRO A 30 0.83 -0.26 4.17
N MET A 31 1.89 -0.02 4.93
CA MET A 31 2.99 -0.98 5.12
C MET A 31 3.34 -1.12 6.61
N SER A 32 3.83 -2.30 6.98
CA SER A 32 4.27 -2.59 8.36
C SER A 32 5.40 -3.61 8.40
N ASP A 33 6.25 -3.49 9.41
CA ASP A 33 7.29 -4.47 9.72
C ASP A 33 6.81 -5.58 10.67
N ALA A 34 5.55 -5.54 11.12
CA ALA A 34 4.94 -6.57 11.97
C ALA A 34 4.79 -7.96 11.28
N GLY A 35 5.07 -8.04 9.98
CA GLY A 35 5.07 -9.30 9.25
C GLY A 35 3.73 -10.03 9.31
N ARG A 36 3.71 -11.28 9.79
CA ARG A 36 2.49 -12.11 9.87
C ARG A 36 1.43 -11.52 10.79
N GLU A 37 1.84 -10.82 11.85
CA GLU A 37 0.92 -10.16 12.76
C GLU A 37 0.17 -9.02 12.06
N GLY A 38 0.88 -8.20 11.29
CA GLY A 38 0.26 -7.15 10.48
C GLY A 38 -0.73 -7.71 9.45
N VAL A 39 -0.42 -8.86 8.84
CA VAL A 39 -1.38 -9.56 7.95
C VAL A 39 -2.63 -9.95 8.72
N ARG A 40 -2.50 -10.57 9.91
CA ARG A 40 -3.65 -10.95 10.74
C ARG A 40 -4.52 -9.76 11.12
N MET A 41 -3.91 -8.64 11.54
CA MET A 41 -4.64 -7.41 11.84
C MET A 41 -5.46 -6.91 10.64
N MET A 42 -4.90 -7.00 9.43
CA MET A 42 -5.63 -6.65 8.21
C MET A 42 -6.73 -7.67 7.87
N GLU A 43 -6.50 -8.97 8.09
CA GLU A 43 -7.52 -10.00 7.91
C GLU A 43 -8.71 -9.80 8.86
N ASP A 44 -8.45 -9.45 10.12
CA ASP A 44 -9.47 -9.12 11.12
C ASP A 44 -10.26 -7.86 10.72
N LEU A 45 -9.57 -6.81 10.27
CA LEU A 45 -10.18 -5.58 9.79
C LEU A 45 -11.08 -5.79 8.55
N VAL A 46 -10.58 -6.59 7.60
CA VAL A 46 -11.28 -6.83 6.33
C VAL A 46 -12.38 -7.90 6.50
N GLY A 47 -12.20 -8.85 7.42
CA GLY A 47 -13.08 -9.99 7.65
C GLY A 47 -12.83 -11.17 6.71
N ARG A 48 -11.67 -11.21 6.03
CA ARG A 48 -11.29 -12.31 5.12
C ARG A 48 -9.78 -12.43 4.95
N LYS A 49 -9.35 -13.61 4.52
CA LYS A 49 -7.94 -13.90 4.21
C LYS A 49 -7.43 -13.12 3.01
N GLY A 50 -6.18 -12.66 3.13
CA GLY A 50 -5.45 -12.00 2.05
C GLY A 50 -4.83 -12.99 1.08
N HIS A 51 -4.57 -12.53 -0.15
CA HIS A 51 -3.79 -13.26 -1.13
C HIS A 51 -2.35 -12.74 -1.14
N ARG A 52 -1.42 -13.56 -0.66
CA ARG A 52 0.02 -13.31 -0.77
C ARG A 52 0.44 -13.35 -2.24
N VAL A 53 1.00 -12.26 -2.74
CA VAL A 53 1.69 -12.26 -4.04
C VAL A 53 2.98 -13.07 -3.91
N LYS A 54 3.26 -13.96 -4.87
CA LYS A 54 4.34 -14.96 -4.77
C LYS A 54 5.72 -14.33 -4.59
N ASP A 55 5.99 -13.27 -5.34
CA ASP A 55 7.29 -12.60 -5.35
C ASP A 55 7.31 -11.37 -4.44
N LYS A 56 8.52 -11.01 -4.00
CA LYS A 56 8.78 -9.82 -3.19
C LYS A 56 9.21 -8.66 -4.09
N VAL A 57 8.77 -7.45 -3.75
CA VAL A 57 9.28 -6.22 -4.35
C VAL A 57 10.61 -5.86 -3.70
N VAL A 58 11.65 -5.68 -4.50
CA VAL A 58 12.95 -5.18 -4.05
C VAL A 58 13.10 -3.72 -4.46
N HIS A 59 13.39 -2.86 -3.50
CA HIS A 59 13.59 -1.43 -3.73
C HIS A 59 14.88 -0.95 -3.07
N VAL A 60 15.80 -0.43 -3.88
CA VAL A 60 17.12 0.01 -3.42
C VAL A 60 17.05 1.50 -3.11
N LEU A 61 17.43 1.84 -1.88
CA LEU A 61 17.72 3.20 -1.44
C LEU A 61 19.24 3.35 -1.30
N THR A 62 19.73 4.59 -1.28
CA THR A 62 21.17 4.90 -1.20
C THR A 62 21.90 4.12 -0.11
N HIS A 63 21.26 3.93 1.06
CA HIS A 63 21.89 3.31 2.24
C HIS A 63 21.29 1.95 2.63
N ARG A 64 20.25 1.47 1.93
CA ARG A 64 19.59 0.20 2.29
C ARG A 64 18.79 -0.40 1.16
N VAL A 65 18.64 -1.72 1.18
CA VAL A 65 17.72 -2.45 0.30
C VAL A 65 16.46 -2.78 1.09
N LEU A 66 15.29 -2.46 0.52
CA LEU A 66 13.99 -2.82 1.05
C LEU A 66 13.47 -4.05 0.33
N GLU A 67 13.15 -5.09 1.11
CA GLU A 67 12.41 -6.24 0.63
C GLU A 67 10.99 -6.17 1.16
N VAL A 68 10.03 -6.04 0.24
CA VAL A 68 8.63 -5.79 0.54
C VAL A 68 7.82 -6.96 0.03
N ARG A 69 7.24 -7.72 0.95
CA ARG A 69 6.26 -8.73 0.57
C ARG A 69 4.90 -8.06 0.40
N VAL A 70 4.11 -8.52 -0.57
CA VAL A 70 2.81 -7.91 -0.88
C VAL A 70 1.70 -8.89 -0.55
N THR A 71 0.70 -8.43 0.19
CA THR A 71 -0.55 -9.17 0.40
C THR A 71 -1.69 -8.28 -0.08
N ARG A 72 -2.59 -8.86 -0.89
CA ARG A 72 -3.71 -8.13 -1.48
C ARG A 72 -5.07 -8.68 -1.07
N TRP A 73 -6.06 -7.81 -1.05
CA TRP A 73 -7.47 -8.13 -0.81
C TRP A 73 -8.33 -7.51 -1.90
N LEU A 74 -9.30 -8.28 -2.40
CA LEU A 74 -10.45 -7.74 -3.12
C LEU A 74 -11.57 -7.56 -2.10
N VAL A 75 -12.05 -6.34 -1.95
CA VAL A 75 -13.12 -5.97 -1.02
C VAL A 75 -14.25 -5.27 -1.77
N GLU A 76 -15.44 -5.30 -1.20
CA GLU A 76 -16.59 -4.53 -1.67
C GLU A 76 -16.90 -3.49 -0.60
N ARG A 77 -16.14 -2.39 -0.57
CA ARG A 77 -16.25 -1.38 0.50
C ARG A 77 -16.21 0.03 -0.05
N ASN A 78 -17.36 0.70 0.05
CA ASN A 78 -17.47 2.15 -0.22
C ASN A 78 -16.90 3.04 0.89
N ARG A 79 -16.57 2.48 2.06
CA ARG A 79 -16.00 3.23 3.19
C ARG A 79 -14.58 2.75 3.48
N VAL A 80 -13.69 3.69 3.78
CA VAL A 80 -12.36 3.35 4.33
C VAL A 80 -12.58 2.58 5.63
N PRO A 81 -11.93 1.42 5.85
CA PRO A 81 -12.05 0.73 7.13
C PRO A 81 -11.71 1.70 8.27
N ASP A 82 -12.64 1.92 9.20
CA ASP A 82 -12.34 2.71 10.40
C ASP A 82 -11.16 2.03 11.13
N GLY A 83 -10.12 2.80 11.47
CA GLY A 83 -8.97 2.26 12.19
C GLY A 83 -8.04 1.38 11.36
N VAL A 84 -7.70 1.79 10.13
CA VAL A 84 -6.56 1.19 9.39
C VAL A 84 -5.37 1.08 10.35
N PRO A 85 -4.85 -0.15 10.60
CA PRO A 85 -3.70 -0.36 11.45
C PRO A 85 -2.53 0.54 11.02
N PHE A 86 -1.65 0.88 11.96
CA PHE A 86 -0.47 1.72 11.70
C PHE A 86 -0.77 3.22 11.48
N SER A 87 -1.85 3.75 12.06
CA SER A 87 -2.17 5.18 12.11
C SER A 87 -1.05 6.05 12.72
N GLU A 88 -0.09 5.46 13.42
CA GLU A 88 1.11 6.17 13.90
C GLU A 88 2.11 6.56 12.80
N VAL A 89 1.99 5.98 11.61
CA VAL A 89 2.87 6.28 10.47
C VAL A 89 2.16 7.17 9.45
N TYR A 90 0.83 7.11 9.42
CA TYR A 90 -0.01 7.74 8.43
C TYR A 90 -0.89 8.82 9.04
N GLU A 91 -1.12 9.91 8.32
CA GLU A 91 -2.01 11.00 8.78
C GLU A 91 -3.38 10.94 8.11
N GLN A 92 -3.49 10.31 6.95
CA GLN A 92 -4.72 10.20 6.17
C GLN A 92 -4.78 8.85 5.46
N ALA A 93 -5.98 8.33 5.24
CA ALA A 93 -6.23 7.14 4.43
C ALA A 93 -7.49 7.35 3.58
N ARG A 94 -7.45 6.97 2.31
CA ARG A 94 -8.61 7.06 1.40
C ARG A 94 -8.54 6.08 0.24
N TRP A 95 -9.72 5.79 -0.31
CA TRP A 95 -9.85 5.09 -1.59
C TRP A 95 -9.47 6.02 -2.73
N VAL A 96 -8.60 5.54 -3.62
CA VAL A 96 -8.04 6.31 -4.74
C VAL A 96 -8.27 5.57 -6.05
N GLY A 97 -8.97 6.21 -6.98
CA GLY A 97 -9.22 5.72 -8.34
C GLY A 97 -8.04 5.90 -9.30
N ASP A 98 -8.15 5.42 -10.54
CA ASP A 98 -7.04 5.43 -11.52
C ASP A 98 -6.54 6.83 -11.87
N ASP A 99 -7.44 7.74 -12.22
CA ASP A 99 -7.08 9.11 -12.62
C ASP A 99 -6.36 9.86 -11.49
N GLU A 100 -6.81 9.66 -10.25
CA GLU A 100 -6.22 10.29 -9.09
C GLU A 100 -4.83 9.73 -8.77
N ARG A 101 -4.60 8.41 -8.93
CA ARG A 101 -3.28 7.79 -8.75
C ARG A 101 -2.21 8.40 -9.66
N ARG A 102 -2.58 8.84 -10.85
CA ARG A 102 -1.65 9.43 -11.84
C ARG A 102 -1.15 10.82 -11.45
N THR A 103 -1.88 11.51 -10.58
CA THR A 103 -1.56 12.88 -10.14
C THR A 103 -1.11 12.94 -8.68
N LEU A 104 -1.33 11.88 -7.92
CA LEU A 104 -0.89 11.78 -6.54
C LEU A 104 0.63 11.63 -6.46
N GLY A 105 1.24 12.42 -5.56
CA GLY A 105 2.64 12.23 -5.19
C GLY A 105 2.84 10.89 -4.51
N MET A 106 3.40 9.92 -5.23
CA MET A 106 3.72 8.58 -4.75
C MET A 106 5.20 8.27 -4.96
N SER A 107 5.75 7.40 -4.13
CA SER A 107 7.11 6.90 -4.33
C SER A 107 7.15 5.84 -5.44
N SER A 108 8.31 5.66 -6.08
CA SER A 108 8.51 4.55 -7.03
C SER A 108 8.44 3.18 -6.33
N LEU A 109 8.63 3.10 -5.02
CA LEU A 109 8.30 1.90 -4.24
C LEU A 109 6.80 1.62 -4.25
N ALA A 110 5.97 2.63 -3.98
CA ALA A 110 4.51 2.48 -3.99
C ALA A 110 4.02 2.01 -5.37
N GLY A 111 4.52 2.62 -6.45
CA GLY A 111 4.23 2.18 -7.82
C GLY A 111 4.57 0.71 -8.05
N LYS A 112 5.79 0.28 -7.71
CA LYS A 112 6.21 -1.13 -7.81
C LYS A 112 5.31 -2.08 -7.04
N VAL A 113 4.90 -1.72 -5.81
CA VAL A 113 3.99 -2.52 -4.99
C VAL A 113 2.63 -2.68 -5.67
N LEU A 114 2.05 -1.60 -6.21
CA LEU A 114 0.77 -1.63 -6.91
C LEU A 114 0.84 -2.50 -8.17
N THR A 115 1.91 -2.37 -8.97
CA THR A 115 2.16 -3.24 -10.13
C THR A 115 2.21 -4.70 -9.73
N HIS A 116 2.93 -5.02 -8.65
CA HIS A 116 3.04 -6.39 -8.13
C HIS A 116 1.70 -6.94 -7.64
N ALA A 117 0.82 -6.08 -7.13
CA ALA A 117 -0.53 -6.45 -6.74
C ALA A 117 -1.48 -6.66 -7.93
N GLY A 118 -1.01 -6.43 -9.17
CA GLY A 118 -1.77 -6.60 -10.40
C GLY A 118 -2.52 -5.34 -10.86
N MET A 119 -2.20 -4.17 -10.30
CA MET A 119 -2.71 -2.90 -10.80
C MET A 119 -1.82 -2.40 -11.95
N LYS A 120 -2.42 -1.68 -12.91
CA LYS A 120 -1.64 -0.99 -13.94
C LYS A 120 -0.94 0.22 -13.31
N TRP A 121 0.38 0.29 -13.46
CA TRP A 121 1.19 1.45 -13.13
C TRP A 121 1.77 2.00 -14.42
N ASN A 122 1.61 3.30 -14.66
CA ASN A 122 2.20 3.94 -15.83
C ASN A 122 3.48 4.65 -15.38
N ASP A 123 4.62 3.97 -15.55
CA ASP A 123 5.89 4.68 -15.67
C ASP A 123 5.99 5.17 -17.12
N GLU A 124 5.45 6.36 -17.38
CA GLU A 124 5.98 7.21 -18.45
C GLU A 124 6.78 8.34 -17.79
N THR A 125 8.02 8.02 -17.42
CA THR A 125 9.08 9.03 -17.44
C THR A 125 10.39 8.32 -17.75
N THR A 126 10.90 8.66 -18.93
CA THR A 126 12.17 8.30 -19.55
C THR A 126 13.37 8.43 -18.62
#